data_AF-A0A1G9D4T8-F1
#
_entry.id   AF-A0A1G9D4T8-F1
#
_cell.length_a   1.000
_cell.length_b   1.000
_cell.length_c   1.000
_cell.angle_alpha   90.00
_cell.angle_beta   90.00
_cell.angle_gamma   90.00
#
_symmetry.space_group_name_H-M   'P 1'
#
loop_
_entity.id
_entity.type
_entity.pdbx_description
1 polymer ?
#
loop_
_entity_poly.entity_id
_entity_poly.type
_entity_poly.pdbx_seq_one_letter_code
_entity_poly.pdbx_strand_id
1 'polypeptide(L)' 'MDKYKTKMTINKWFSYISLETLSESSRQTISQFNRYSKKLTFKKVLKLFLYAINDETDSLRHLDQQLVNP' A
#
# COMPACT_ATOMS: atom_id res chain seq x y z
N MET A 1 9.96 15.75 4.78
CA MET A 1 9.33 15.34 6.07
C MET A 1 10.22 14.27 6.72
N ASP A 2 10.26 14.15 8.04
CA ASP A 2 11.10 13.12 8.70
C ASP A 2 10.68 11.69 8.30
N LYS A 3 11.61 10.85 7.81
CA LYS A 3 11.33 9.48 7.29
C LYS A 3 10.62 8.61 8.33
N TYR A 4 10.95 8.77 9.60
CA TYR A 4 10.34 8.02 10.70
C TYR A 4 8.90 8.47 10.95
N LYS A 5 8.64 9.78 10.95
CA LYS A 5 7.27 10.34 11.04
C LYS A 5 6.39 9.92 9.86
N THR A 6 6.91 9.92 8.63
CA THR A 6 6.16 9.45 7.44
C THR A 6 5.72 7.99 7.56
N LYS A 7 6.65 7.10 7.93
CA LYS A 7 6.35 5.67 8.12
C LYS A 7 5.31 5.45 9.22
N MET A 8 5.39 6.22 10.31
CA MET A 8 4.42 6.16 11.42
C MET A 8 3.02 6.62 10.98
N THR A 9 2.92 7.72 10.24
CA THR A 9 1.65 8.26 9.72
C THR A 9 0.98 7.28 8.76
N ILE A 10 1.73 6.72 7.81
CA ILE A 10 1.18 5.77 6.83
C ILE A 10 0.73 4.48 7.50
N ASN A 11 1.51 3.94 8.45
CA ASN A 11 1.08 2.76 9.21
C ASN A 11 -0.18 3.03 10.03
N LYS A 12 -0.30 4.23 10.62
CA LYS A 12 -1.52 4.65 11.32
C LYS A 12 -2.72 4.70 10.37
N TRP A 13 -2.61 5.34 9.21
CA TRP A 13 -3.67 5.34 8.20
C TRP A 13 -4.04 3.93 7.74
N PHE A 14 -3.05 3.07 7.53
CA PHE A 14 -3.28 1.69 7.10
C PHE A 14 -3.98 0.85 8.17
N SER A 15 -3.73 1.12 9.45
CA SER A 15 -4.35 0.39 10.57
C SER A 15 -5.87 0.53 10.62
N TYR A 16 -6.42 1.61 10.05
CA TYR A 16 -7.86 1.81 9.93
C TYR A 16 -8.51 1.04 8.77
N ILE A 17 -7.71 0.47 7.87
CA ILE A 17 -8.20 -0.24 6.69
C ILE A 17 -8.33 -1.72 7.03
N SER A 18 -9.55 -2.18 7.28
CA SER A 18 -9.86 -3.61 7.38
C SER A 18 -10.35 -4.14 6.04
N LEU A 19 -9.50 -4.90 5.35
CA LEU A 19 -9.88 -5.54 4.09
C LEU A 19 -10.84 -6.72 4.28
N GLU A 20 -10.89 -7.27 5.49
CA GLU A 20 -11.73 -8.42 5.83
C GLU A 20 -13.20 -8.04 6.00
N THR A 21 -13.49 -6.81 6.40
CA THR A 21 -14.86 -6.29 6.59
C THR A 21 -15.47 -5.73 5.30
N LEU A 22 -14.75 -5.75 4.18
CA LEU A 22 -15.27 -5.31 2.90
C LEU A 22 -16.37 -6.25 2.39
N SER A 23 -17.20 -5.76 1.47
CA SER A 23 -18.20 -6.59 0.80
C SER A 23 -17.55 -7.81 0.13
N GLU A 24 -18.31 -8.90 -0.01
CA GLU A 24 -17.77 -10.14 -0.56
C GLU A 24 -17.24 -9.98 -1.99
N SER A 25 -17.92 -9.21 -2.83
CA SER A 25 -17.46 -8.90 -4.20
C SER A 25 -16.13 -8.16 -4.20
N SER A 26 -15.93 -7.22 -3.27
CA SER A 26 -14.66 -6.51 -3.10
C SER A 26 -13.54 -7.45 -2.66
N ARG A 27 -13.80 -8.35 -1.69
CA ARG A 27 -12.82 -9.35 -1.24
C ARG A 27 -12.44 -10.32 -2.36
N GLN A 28 -13.40 -10.75 -3.17
CA GLN A 28 -13.16 -11.60 -4.33
C GLN A 28 -12.29 -10.88 -5.39
N THR A 29 -12.57 -9.61 -5.66
CA THR A 29 -11.78 -8.77 -6.58
C THR A 29 -10.33 -8.65 -6.09
N ILE A 30 -10.13 -8.39 -4.79
CA ILE A 30 -8.79 -8.33 -4.18
C ILE A 30 -8.06 -9.68 -4.28
N SER A 31 -8.77 -10.79 -4.03
CA SER A 31 -8.19 -12.14 -4.16
C SER A 31 -7.73 -12.44 -5.59
N GLN A 32 -8.55 -12.10 -6.58
CA GLN A 32 -8.20 -12.24 -8.00
C GLN A 32 -7.00 -11.37 -8.37
N PHE A 33 -6.96 -10.11 -7.92
CA PHE A 33 -5.82 -9.22 -8.12
C PHE A 33 -4.52 -9.84 -7.56
N ASN A 34 -4.57 -10.33 -6.32
CA ASN A 34 -3.42 -10.96 -5.66
C ASN A 34 -2.95 -12.24 -6.38
N ARG A 35 -3.88 -13.00 -6.98
CA ARG A 35 -3.57 -14.23 -7.71
C ARG A 35 -2.81 -13.96 -9.00
N TYR A 36 -3.18 -12.90 -9.71
CA TYR A 36 -2.55 -12.55 -11.00
C TYR A 36 -1.15 -11.95 -10.80
N SER A 37 -0.97 -11.14 -9.75
CA SER A 37 0.26 -10.40 -9.52
C SER A 37 1.03 -10.93 -8.30
N LYS A 38 1.68 -12.09 -8.45
CA LYS A 38 2.38 -12.80 -7.33
C LYS A 38 3.36 -11.93 -6.53
N LYS A 39 3.93 -10.88 -7.12
CA LYS A 39 4.90 -9.97 -6.47
C LYS A 39 4.27 -8.69 -5.91
N LEU A 40 3.14 -8.26 -6.47
CA LEU A 40 2.49 -6.97 -6.20
C LEU A 40 1.05 -7.20 -5.73
N THR A 41 0.89 -7.44 -4.43
CA THR A 41 -0.44 -7.62 -3.82
C THR A 41 -1.17 -6.30 -3.67
N PHE A 42 -2.50 -6.34 -3.61
CA PHE A 42 -3.36 -5.18 -3.39
C PHE A 42 -2.92 -4.38 -2.15
N LYS A 43 -2.52 -5.09 -1.08
CA LYS A 43 -1.99 -4.48 0.15
C LYS A 43 -0.70 -3.68 -0.11
N LYS A 44 0.20 -4.16 -0.95
CA LYS A 44 1.44 -3.45 -1.33
C LYS A 44 1.12 -2.23 -2.21
N VAL A 45 0.22 -2.39 -3.18
CA VAL A 45 -0.24 -1.29 -4.05
C VAL A 45 -0.82 -0.16 -3.22
N LEU A 46 -1.72 -0.46 -2.28
CA LEU A 46 -2.35 0.54 -1.43
C LEU A 46 -1.32 1.30 -0.57
N LYS A 47 -0.31 0.60 -0.05
CA LYS A 47 0.81 1.24 0.66
C LYS A 47 1.60 2.16 -0.27
N LEU A 48 1.95 1.72 -1.48
CA LEU A 48 2.67 2.53 -2.46
C LEU A 48 1.92 3.81 -2.81
N PHE A 49 0.60 3.73 -3.02
CA PHE A 49 -0.23 4.91 -3.27
C PHE A 49 -0.22 5.88 -2.10
N LEU A 50 -0.38 5.40 -0.87
CA LEU A 50 -0.35 6.26 0.32
C LEU A 50 1.01 6.92 0.53
N TYR A 51 2.11 6.22 0.22
CA TYR A 51 3.44 6.81 0.22
C TYR A 51 3.57 7.91 -0.84
N ALA A 52 3.13 7.64 -2.09
CA ALA A 52 3.21 8.62 -3.18
C ALA A 52 2.41 9.89 -2.89
N ILE A 53 1.20 9.75 -2.33
CA ILE A 53 0.36 10.88 -1.94
C ILE A 53 1.01 11.67 -0.79
N ASN A 54 1.60 10.99 0.19
CA ASN A 54 2.17 11.65 1.36
C ASN A 54 3.50 12.36 1.07
N ASP A 55 4.28 11.86 0.13
CA ASP A 55 5.63 12.35 -0.15
C ASP A 55 5.69 13.24 -1.41
N GLU A 56 4.52 13.57 -2.01
CA GLU A 56 4.39 14.29 -3.29
C GLU A 56 5.35 13.72 -4.36
N THR A 57 5.63 12.42 -4.30
CA THR A 57 6.73 11.82 -5.07
C THR A 57 6.34 11.67 -6.53
N ASP A 58 7.18 12.19 -7.43
CA ASP A 58 6.98 12.12 -8.89
C ASP A 58 6.96 10.70 -9.49
N SER A 59 7.31 9.64 -8.73
CA SER A 59 7.41 8.29 -9.30
C SER A 59 7.17 7.12 -8.34
N LEU A 60 6.20 6.27 -8.69
CA LEU A 60 5.89 4.98 -8.05
C LEU A 60 7.09 4.01 -8.00
N ARG A 61 8.03 4.10 -8.95
CA ARG A 61 9.23 3.22 -9.01
C ARG A 61 10.22 3.49 -7.88
N HIS A 62 10.37 4.76 -7.47
CA HIS A 62 11.27 5.14 -6.38
C HIS A 62 10.75 4.61 -5.03
N LEU A 63 9.44 4.54 -4.86
CA LEU A 63 8.79 4.05 -3.64
C LEU A 63 8.88 2.53 -3.47
N ASP A 64 8.78 1.77 -4.56
CA ASP A 64 8.92 0.31 -4.52
C ASP A 64 10.31 -0.12 -4.02
N GLN A 65 11.36 0.60 -4.43
CA GLN A 65 12.73 0.34 -3.97
C GLN A 65 12.92 0.59 -2.46
N GLN A 66 12.32 1.66 -1.90
CA GLN A 66 12.41 1.96 -0.47
C GLN A 66 11.64 0.97 0.43
N LEU A 67 10.64 0.27 -0.13
CA LEU A 67 9.84 -0.71 0.59
C LEU A 67 10.45 -2.11 0.58
N VAL A 68 11.17 -2.47 -0.49
CA VAL A 68 11.82 -3.78 -0.62
C VAL A 68 13.12 -3.85 0.20
N ASN A 69 13.86 -2.74 0.32
CA ASN A 69 15.06 -2.62 1.14
C ASN A 69 14.96 -1.34 2.01
N PRO A 70 14.62 -1.47 3.32
CA PRO A 70 14.35 -0.31 4.20
C PRO A 70 15.56 0.56 4.55
#